data_AF-A0A939W4H2-F1
#
_entry.id   AF-A0A939W4H2-F1
#
_cell.length_a   1.000
_cell.length_b   1.000
_cell.length_c   1.000
_cell.angle_alpha   90.00
_cell.angle_beta   90.00
_cell.angle_gamma   90.00
#
_symmetry.space_group_name_H-M   'P 1'
#
loop_
_entity.id
_entity.type
_entity.pdbx_description
1 polymer ?
#
loop_
_entity_poly.entity_id
_entity_poly.type
_entity_poly.pdbx_seq_one_letter_code
_entity_poly.pdbx_strand_id
1 'polypeptide(L)'
;MFHKVKAVTALPDYELSIQFAEGVTKIYDVKPLFIKWTPFKSLEKEPEKFRLVEVDHGGYGVIWNDQLDLSCNELFENGRSIKTPFDGLMAFTDATELWGLNESTLRKAIAYGKLIYGVDACKYGKQWVISADAMRREYGEPKHNRVSVDYLVSDK
;
A
#
# COMPACT_ATOMS: atom_id res chain seq x y z
N MET A 1 8.17 -7.68 -3.77
CA MET A 1 7.96 -6.22 -3.61
C MET A 1 7.24 -6.02 -2.29
N PHE A 2 7.59 -4.99 -1.52
CA PHE A 2 6.91 -4.72 -0.25
C PHE A 2 5.71 -3.79 -0.50
N HIS A 3 4.49 -4.32 -0.39
CA HIS A 3 3.25 -3.60 -0.68
C HIS A 3 2.77 -2.88 0.58
N LYS A 4 3.45 -1.80 0.97
CA LYS A 4 3.14 -1.07 2.20
C LYS A 4 1.69 -0.57 2.23
N VAL A 5 0.95 -0.91 3.28
CA VAL A 5 -0.41 -0.43 3.53
C VAL A 5 -0.35 1.00 4.09
N LYS A 6 -1.17 1.90 3.53
CA LYS A 6 -1.28 3.31 3.95
C LYS A 6 -2.57 3.59 4.69
N ALA A 7 -3.64 2.94 4.27
CA ALA A 7 -4.94 3.09 4.88
C ALA A 7 -5.73 1.79 4.70
N VAL A 8 -6.59 1.53 5.69
CA VAL A 8 -7.60 0.48 5.63
C VAL A 8 -8.93 1.07 6.06
N THR A 9 -10.01 0.60 5.47
CA THR A 9 -11.37 0.91 5.90
C THR A 9 -12.20 -0.36 5.86
N ALA A 10 -12.85 -0.67 6.98
CA ALA A 10 -13.85 -1.73 7.05
C ALA A 10 -15.12 -1.29 6.31
N LEU A 11 -15.53 -2.08 5.32
CA LEU A 11 -16.76 -1.91 4.56
C LEU A 11 -17.84 -2.88 5.06
N PRO A 12 -19.11 -2.70 4.63
CA PRO A 12 -20.13 -3.73 4.81
C PRO A 12 -19.73 -5.09 4.22
N ASP A 13 -20.41 -6.17 4.64
CA ASP A 13 -20.20 -7.54 4.14
C ASP A 13 -18.77 -8.10 4.36
N TYR A 14 -18.07 -7.60 5.38
CA TYR A 14 -16.71 -8.01 5.77
C TYR A 14 -15.66 -7.79 4.68
N GLU A 15 -15.88 -6.79 3.83
CA GLU A 15 -14.86 -6.32 2.90
C GLU A 15 -13.96 -5.28 3.56
N LEU A 16 -12.68 -5.31 3.20
CA LEU A 16 -11.72 -4.27 3.52
C LEU A 16 -11.40 -3.49 2.24
N SER A 17 -11.38 -2.16 2.34
CA SER A 17 -10.76 -1.29 1.35
C SER A 17 -9.37 -0.92 1.81
N ILE A 18 -8.34 -1.32 1.05
CA ILE A 18 -6.93 -1.12 1.38
C ILE A 18 -6.29 -0.21 0.35
N GLN A 19 -5.67 0.88 0.81
CA GLN A 19 -4.83 1.74 -0.02
C GLN A 19 -3.36 1.42 0.24
N PHE A 20 -2.61 1.21 -0.84
CA PHE A 20 -1.19 0.90 -0.83
C PHE A 20 -0.33 2.12 -1.20
N ALA A 21 0.91 2.14 -0.72
CA ALA A 21 1.87 3.22 -0.92
C ALA A 21 2.22 3.47 -2.40
N GLU A 22 2.04 2.47 -3.25
CA GLU A 22 2.23 2.55 -4.70
C GLU A 22 1.05 3.19 -5.46
N GLY A 23 0.06 3.73 -4.74
CA GLY A 23 -1.10 4.39 -5.33
C GLY A 23 -2.11 3.39 -5.90
N VAL A 24 -2.22 2.19 -5.31
CA VAL A 24 -3.17 1.15 -5.71
C VAL A 24 -4.18 0.95 -4.59
N THR A 25 -5.44 0.75 -4.96
CA THR A 25 -6.51 0.41 -4.01
C THR A 25 -7.06 -0.98 -4.31
N LYS A 26 -7.26 -1.80 -3.27
CA LYS A 26 -7.85 -3.14 -3.38
C LYS A 26 -8.99 -3.33 -2.40
N ILE A 27 -9.95 -4.16 -2.82
CA ILE A 27 -11.00 -4.71 -1.97
C ILE A 27 -10.63 -6.16 -1.62
N TYR A 28 -10.63 -6.48 -0.33
CA TYR A 28 -10.34 -7.83 0.17
C TYR A 28 -11.55 -8.37 0.93
N ASP A 29 -12.04 -9.56 0.56
CA ASP A 29 -13.12 -10.25 1.25
C ASP A 29 -12.54 -11.11 2.39
N VAL A 30 -12.90 -10.81 3.64
CA VAL A 30 -12.41 -11.52 4.83
C VAL A 30 -13.18 -12.81 5.11
N LYS A 31 -14.38 -13.01 4.54
CA LYS A 31 -15.23 -14.18 4.82
C LYS A 31 -14.56 -15.53 4.60
N PRO A 32 -13.74 -15.75 3.54
CA PRO A 32 -13.04 -17.02 3.36
C PRO A 32 -12.13 -17.39 4.55
N LEU A 33 -11.63 -16.39 5.29
CA LEU A 33 -10.78 -16.61 6.46
C LEU A 33 -11.56 -17.16 7.66
N PHE A 34 -12.87 -16.90 7.78
CA PHE A 34 -13.71 -17.47 8.85
C PHE A 34 -13.76 -18.99 8.79
N ILE A 35 -13.72 -19.53 7.57
CA ILE A 35 -13.72 -20.98 7.32
C ILE A 35 -12.31 -21.54 7.49
N LYS A 36 -11.31 -20.84 6.93
CA LYS A 36 -9.93 -21.31 6.85
C LYS A 36 -9.20 -21.25 8.20
N TRP A 37 -9.49 -20.25 9.03
CA TRP A 37 -8.72 -19.97 10.24
C TRP A 37 -9.63 -19.66 11.43
N THR A 38 -9.57 -20.51 12.45
CA THR A 38 -10.39 -20.39 13.67
C THR A 38 -10.34 -18.99 14.34
N PRO A 39 -9.19 -18.29 14.44
CA PRO A 39 -9.14 -16.96 15.06
C PRO A 39 -10.06 -15.92 14.39
N PHE A 40 -10.24 -16.01 13.06
CA PHE A 40 -11.05 -15.05 12.31
C PHE A 40 -12.56 -15.22 12.55
N LYS A 41 -13.03 -16.36 13.06
CA LYS A 41 -14.44 -16.55 13.46
C LYS A 41 -14.89 -15.59 14.56
N SER A 42 -13.96 -15.02 15.32
CA SER A 42 -14.28 -13.99 16.31
C SER A 42 -14.89 -12.74 15.65
N LEU A 43 -14.42 -12.38 14.44
CA LEU A 43 -14.93 -11.23 13.69
C LEU A 43 -16.34 -11.48 13.16
N GLU A 44 -16.67 -12.71 12.77
CA GLU A 44 -18.01 -13.09 12.33
C GLU A 44 -19.04 -13.00 13.47
N LYS A 45 -18.65 -13.44 14.67
CA LYS A 45 -19.52 -13.43 15.86
C LYS A 45 -19.73 -12.04 16.43
N GLU A 46 -18.74 -11.17 16.28
CA GLU A 46 -18.73 -9.82 16.84
C GLU A 46 -18.40 -8.80 15.74
N PRO A 47 -19.38 -8.42 14.89
CA PRO A 47 -19.15 -7.57 13.73
C PRO A 47 -18.52 -6.19 14.07
N GLU A 48 -18.74 -5.69 15.27
CA GLU A 48 -18.13 -4.44 15.73
C GLU A 48 -16.60 -4.56 15.87
N LYS A 49 -16.07 -5.75 16.19
CA LYS A 49 -14.62 -5.99 16.21
C LYS A 49 -14.02 -5.86 14.83
N PHE A 50 -14.72 -6.29 13.78
CA PHE A 50 -14.23 -6.18 12.40
C PHE A 50 -13.94 -4.72 12.02
N ARG A 51 -14.74 -3.77 12.51
CA ARG A 51 -14.57 -2.34 12.24
C ARG A 51 -13.37 -1.70 12.93
N LEU A 52 -12.78 -2.37 13.92
CA LEU A 52 -11.61 -1.89 14.65
C LEU A 52 -10.29 -2.16 13.90
N VAL A 53 -10.36 -2.64 12.65
CA VAL A 53 -9.19 -2.85 11.82
C VAL A 53 -8.38 -1.55 11.69
N GLU A 54 -7.07 -1.67 11.89
CA GLU A 54 -6.13 -0.57 11.71
C GLU A 54 -4.91 -1.03 10.91
N VAL A 55 -4.18 -0.07 10.36
CA VAL A 55 -2.88 -0.35 9.74
C VAL A 55 -1.86 -0.57 10.86
N ASP A 56 -1.03 -1.59 10.75
CA ASP A 56 0.04 -1.82 11.71
C ASP A 56 1.08 -0.68 11.70
N HIS A 57 1.91 -0.60 12.75
CA HIS A 57 2.86 0.50 12.97
C HIS A 57 3.91 0.67 11.84
N GLY A 58 4.10 -0.33 10.98
CA GLY A 58 5.01 -0.27 9.83
C GLY A 58 4.35 -0.26 8.45
N GLY A 59 3.03 -0.46 8.37
CA GLY A 59 2.33 -0.72 7.11
C GLY A 59 2.64 -2.10 6.51
N TYR A 60 3.11 -3.06 7.31
CA TYR A 60 3.32 -4.45 6.91
C TYR A 60 2.02 -5.26 6.86
N GLY A 61 0.89 -4.67 7.26
CA GLY A 61 -0.40 -5.34 7.24
C GLY A 61 -1.51 -4.52 7.87
N VAL A 62 -2.55 -5.23 8.26
CA VAL A 62 -3.63 -4.70 9.08
C VAL A 62 -3.79 -5.56 10.31
N ILE A 63 -4.23 -4.95 11.41
CA ILE A 63 -4.36 -5.60 12.71
C ILE A 63 -5.72 -5.26 13.31
N TRP A 64 -6.31 -6.23 14.01
CA TRP A 64 -7.51 -6.03 14.83
C TRP A 64 -7.19 -6.08 16.32
N ASN A 65 -6.19 -6.87 16.70
CA ASN A 65 -5.67 -7.03 18.06
C ASN A 65 -4.35 -7.82 18.04
N ASP A 66 -3.72 -8.01 19.20
CA ASP A 66 -2.43 -8.71 19.38
C ASP A 66 -2.36 -10.14 18.81
N GLN A 67 -3.50 -10.77 18.51
CA GLN A 67 -3.58 -12.14 18.02
C GLN A 67 -4.16 -12.25 16.61
N LEU A 68 -4.59 -11.14 16.02
CA LEU A 68 -5.32 -11.15 14.76
C LEU A 68 -4.87 -10.03 13.83
N ASP A 69 -4.11 -10.43 12.83
CA ASP A 69 -3.55 -9.57 11.79
C ASP A 69 -3.61 -10.24 10.40
N LEU A 70 -3.44 -9.43 9.36
CA LEU A 70 -3.22 -9.89 7.99
C LEU A 70 -2.05 -9.13 7.36
N SER A 71 -1.12 -9.89 6.77
CA SER A 71 0.02 -9.31 6.08
C SER A 71 -0.38 -8.54 4.83
N CYS A 72 0.40 -7.54 4.48
CA CYS A 72 0.18 -6.72 3.29
C CYS A 72 0.23 -7.51 1.98
N ASN A 73 1.05 -8.57 1.92
CA ASN A 73 1.14 -9.42 0.73
C ASN A 73 -0.14 -10.23 0.52
N GLU A 74 -0.71 -10.79 1.60
CA GLU A 74 -2.02 -11.47 1.54
C GLU A 74 -3.10 -10.53 1.00
N LEU A 75 -3.15 -9.31 1.55
CA LEU A 75 -4.11 -8.28 1.12
C LEU A 75 -3.89 -7.86 -0.34
N PHE A 76 -2.64 -7.76 -0.77
CA PHE A 76 -2.30 -7.32 -2.11
C PHE A 76 -2.56 -8.41 -3.16
N GLU A 77 -2.10 -9.63 -2.91
CA GLU A 77 -2.16 -10.74 -3.87
C GLU A 77 -3.59 -11.25 -4.05
N ASN A 78 -4.34 -11.37 -2.95
CA ASN A 78 -5.71 -11.93 -2.98
C ASN A 78 -6.80 -10.83 -3.02
N GLY A 79 -6.42 -9.56 -2.85
CA GLY A 79 -7.34 -8.44 -3.00
C GLY A 79 -7.65 -8.11 -4.46
N ARG A 80 -8.92 -7.84 -4.75
CA ARG A 80 -9.40 -7.37 -6.06
C ARG A 80 -9.08 -5.91 -6.24
N SER A 81 -8.32 -5.57 -7.28
CA SER A 81 -8.03 -4.17 -7.62
C SER A 81 -9.30 -3.44 -8.06
N ILE A 82 -9.48 -2.23 -7.55
CA ILE A 82 -10.55 -1.32 -7.97
C ILE A 82 -9.95 -0.04 -8.53
N LYS A 83 -10.72 0.68 -9.36
CA LYS A 83 -10.33 2.00 -9.83
C LYS A 83 -10.90 3.07 -8.92
N THR A 84 -10.05 3.96 -8.44
CA THR A 84 -10.42 5.12 -7.63
C THR A 84 -9.85 6.40 -8.24
N PRO A 85 -10.45 7.57 -7.96
CA PRO A 85 -9.89 8.86 -8.38
C PRO A 85 -8.51 9.16 -7.78
N PHE A 86 -8.09 8.45 -6.74
CA PHE A 86 -6.82 8.65 -6.06
C PHE A 86 -5.74 7.65 -6.48
N ASP A 87 -6.07 6.70 -7.37
CA ASP A 87 -5.09 5.75 -7.86
C ASP A 87 -3.98 6.46 -8.65
N GLY A 88 -2.77 5.92 -8.56
CA GLY A 88 -1.58 6.51 -9.16
C GLY A 88 -1.08 7.76 -8.44
N LEU A 89 -1.71 8.19 -7.33
CA LEU A 89 -1.16 9.25 -6.48
C LEU A 89 -0.39 8.64 -5.31
N MET A 90 0.81 9.16 -5.06
CA MET A 90 1.68 8.71 -3.99
C MET A 90 2.24 9.90 -3.22
N ALA A 91 2.57 9.69 -1.95
CA ALA A 91 3.39 10.66 -1.21
C ALA A 91 4.83 10.68 -1.77
N PHE A 92 5.50 11.83 -1.70
CA PHE A 92 6.93 11.92 -2.03
C PHE A 92 7.77 10.89 -1.27
N THR A 93 7.50 10.70 0.01
CA THR A 93 8.20 9.74 0.87
C THR A 93 8.10 8.33 0.31
N ASP A 94 6.88 7.92 -0.06
CA ASP A 94 6.58 6.59 -0.60
C ASP A 94 7.23 6.42 -1.98
N ALA A 95 7.16 7.44 -2.84
CA ALA A 95 7.81 7.44 -4.14
C ALA A 95 9.35 7.36 -4.03
N THR A 96 9.95 8.07 -3.08
CA THR A 96 11.41 8.01 -2.87
C THR A 96 11.86 6.65 -2.35
N GLU A 97 11.07 6.03 -1.48
CA GLU A 97 11.32 4.69 -0.97
C GLU A 97 11.23 3.65 -2.10
N LEU A 98 10.14 3.68 -2.88
CA LEU A 98 9.90 2.75 -3.98
C LEU A 98 10.94 2.85 -5.11
N TRP A 99 11.43 4.05 -5.44
CA TRP A 99 12.44 4.27 -6.49
C TRP A 99 13.88 4.33 -5.96
N GLY A 100 14.09 4.23 -4.65
CA GLY A 100 15.41 4.40 -4.03
C GLY A 100 16.04 5.74 -4.43
N LEU A 101 15.31 6.83 -4.20
CA LEU A 101 15.70 8.22 -4.43
C LEU A 101 15.65 8.99 -3.10
N ASN A 102 16.12 10.24 -3.12
CA ASN A 102 15.97 11.16 -2.00
C ASN A 102 14.91 12.22 -2.34
N GLU A 103 14.21 12.77 -1.33
CA GLU A 103 13.22 13.83 -1.57
C GLU A 103 13.80 15.05 -2.29
N SER A 104 15.06 15.39 -2.01
CA SER A 104 15.77 16.49 -2.67
C SER A 104 15.86 16.29 -4.19
N THR A 105 15.94 15.04 -4.66
CA THR A 105 15.93 14.69 -6.08
C THR A 105 14.61 15.09 -6.74
N LEU A 106 13.47 14.74 -6.12
CA LEU A 106 12.16 15.07 -6.66
C LEU A 106 11.89 16.58 -6.62
N ARG A 107 12.30 17.27 -5.54
CA ARG A 107 12.20 18.73 -5.44
C ARG A 107 13.01 19.45 -6.51
N LYS A 108 14.24 18.99 -6.78
CA LYS A 108 15.06 19.52 -7.88
C LYS A 108 14.47 19.22 -9.25
N ALA A 109 13.90 18.02 -9.44
CA ALA A 109 13.25 17.66 -10.69
C ALA A 109 12.06 18.59 -11.00
N ILE A 110 11.31 19.03 -9.98
CA ILE A 110 10.31 20.09 -10.17
C ILE A 110 10.98 21.41 -10.55
N ALA A 111 12.00 21.84 -9.80
CA ALA A 111 12.67 23.11 -10.04
C ALA A 111 13.31 23.23 -11.44
N TYR A 112 13.78 22.11 -11.99
CA TYR A 112 14.38 22.03 -13.33
C TYR A 112 13.35 21.74 -14.44
N GLY A 113 12.07 21.62 -14.12
CA GLY A 113 11.01 21.36 -15.10
C GLY A 113 10.94 19.92 -15.62
N LYS A 114 11.69 18.99 -15.01
CA LYS A 114 11.59 17.54 -15.29
C LYS A 114 10.26 16.96 -14.80
N LEU A 115 9.76 17.47 -13.67
CA LEU A 115 8.41 17.20 -13.16
C LEU A 115 7.61 18.49 -13.16
N ILE A 116 6.40 18.46 -13.74
CA ILE A 116 5.56 19.65 -13.90
C ILE A 116 4.68 19.83 -12.65
N TYR A 117 4.80 20.98 -11.98
CA TYR A 117 3.94 21.31 -10.84
C TYR A 117 2.47 21.44 -11.26
N GLY A 118 1.57 20.82 -10.51
CA GLY A 118 0.13 20.79 -10.79
C GLY A 118 -0.31 19.73 -11.81
N VAL A 119 0.65 19.05 -12.48
CA VAL A 119 0.38 17.96 -13.42
C VAL A 119 0.97 16.66 -12.91
N ASP A 120 2.29 16.65 -12.67
CA ASP A 120 3.02 15.48 -12.20
C ASP A 120 3.11 15.43 -10.67
N ALA A 121 3.27 16.60 -10.04
CA ALA A 121 3.44 16.72 -8.60
C ALA A 121 2.80 18.00 -8.06
N CYS A 122 2.28 17.96 -6.85
CA CYS A 122 1.70 19.13 -6.19
C CYS A 122 1.85 19.02 -4.67
N LYS A 123 1.75 20.17 -4.00
CA LYS A 123 1.83 20.24 -2.54
C LYS A 123 0.43 20.48 -1.97
N TYR A 124 -0.02 19.57 -1.10
CA TYR A 124 -1.27 19.70 -0.36
C TYR A 124 -0.97 19.83 1.13
N GLY A 125 -1.18 21.03 1.67
CA GLY A 125 -0.78 21.37 3.03
C GLY A 125 0.72 21.20 3.24
N LYS A 126 1.12 20.28 4.14
CA LYS A 126 2.52 19.96 4.42
C LYS A 126 3.08 18.85 3.52
N GLN A 127 2.21 18.06 2.88
CA GLN A 127 2.59 16.87 2.12
C GLN A 127 2.81 17.19 0.65
N TRP A 128 3.78 16.51 0.04
CA TRP A 128 3.93 16.47 -1.41
C TRP A 128 3.34 15.18 -1.97
N VAL A 129 2.55 15.32 -3.03
CA VAL A 129 1.93 14.25 -3.80
C VAL A 129 2.55 14.22 -5.19
N ILE A 130 2.77 13.03 -5.72
CA ILE A 130 3.33 12.79 -7.04
C ILE A 130 2.56 11.68 -7.76
N SER A 131 2.45 11.80 -9.08
CA SER A 131 1.90 10.77 -9.95
C SER A 131 2.89 9.62 -10.13
N ALA A 132 2.40 8.38 -10.01
CA ALA A 132 3.12 7.17 -10.33
C ALA A 132 3.52 7.13 -11.81
N ASP A 133 2.69 7.66 -12.71
CA ASP A 133 3.02 7.71 -14.13
C ASP A 133 4.15 8.70 -14.41
N ALA A 134 4.19 9.83 -13.71
CA ALA A 134 5.31 10.75 -13.80
C ALA A 134 6.61 10.12 -13.25
N MET A 135 6.53 9.39 -12.14
CA MET A 135 7.66 8.64 -11.61
C MET A 135 8.17 7.59 -12.61
N ARG A 136 7.27 6.81 -13.22
CA ARG A 136 7.65 5.82 -14.24
C ARG A 136 8.26 6.46 -15.48
N ARG A 137 7.67 7.55 -15.96
CA ARG A 137 8.14 8.30 -17.13
C ARG A 137 9.56 8.85 -16.91
N GLU A 138 9.84 9.41 -15.74
CA GLU A 138 11.10 10.13 -15.47
C GLU A 138 12.20 9.26 -14.84
N TYR A 139 11.83 8.15 -14.18
CA TYR A 139 12.74 7.33 -13.38
C TYR A 139 12.61 5.82 -13.63
N GLY A 140 11.72 5.37 -14.53
CA GLY A 140 11.52 3.95 -14.85
C GLY A 140 10.67 3.21 -13.80
N GLU A 141 10.68 1.87 -13.83
CA GLU A 141 9.94 1.07 -12.84
C GLU A 141 10.57 1.15 -11.43
N PRO A 142 9.76 1.05 -10.35
CA PRO A 142 10.27 1.08 -8.98
C PRO A 142 11.26 -0.06 -8.72
N LYS A 143 12.31 0.24 -7.94
CA LYS A 143 13.46 -0.65 -7.75
C LYS A 143 13.18 -1.85 -6.86
N HIS A 144 12.12 -1.82 -6.04
CA HIS A 144 11.84 -2.85 -5.04
C HIS A 144 11.25 -4.18 -5.60
N ASN A 145 11.55 -4.48 -6.87
CA ASN A 145 11.28 -5.77 -7.52
C ASN A 145 12.41 -6.81 -7.30
N ARG A 146 13.32 -6.61 -6.33
CA ARG A 146 14.52 -7.44 -6.10
C ARG A 146 14.65 -8.00 -4.68
N VAL A 147 13.56 -8.39 -4.04
CA VAL A 147 13.64 -9.16 -2.78
C VAL A 147 12.79 -10.41 -2.88
N SER A 148 13.26 -11.35 -3.72
CA SER A 148 12.80 -12.76 -3.69
C SER A 148 13.66 -13.72 -4.53
N VAL A 149 14.93 -13.39 -4.84
CA VAL A 149 15.84 -14.34 -5.53
C VAL A 149 17.08 -14.72 -4.69
N ASP A 150 17.48 -13.91 -3.72
CA ASP A 150 18.75 -14.15 -3.00
C ASP A 150 18.63 -15.08 -1.77
N TYR A 151 17.41 -15.52 -1.39
CA TYR A 151 17.21 -16.46 -0.27
C TYR A 151 17.00 -17.93 -0.70
N LEU A 152 17.12 -18.26 -2.00
CA LEU A 152 17.01 -19.65 -2.48
C LEU A 152 18.34 -20.27 -2.94
N VAL A 153 19.46 -19.59 -2.72
CA VAL A 153 20.79 -20.15 -3.04
C VAL A 153 21.70 -20.07 -1.82
N SER A 154 21.30 -20.71 -0.72
CA SER A 154 22.25 -21.14 0.30
C SER A 154 21.65 -22.22 1.20
N ASP A 155 21.32 -23.37 0.61
CA ASP A 155 21.37 -24.66 1.30
C ASP A 155 21.66 -25.75 0.25
N LYS A 156 22.93 -26.12 0.15
CA LYS A 156 23.41 -27.37 -0.42
C LYS A 156 24.07 -28.17 0.69
#